data_AF-A0A2V7KPA8-F1
#
_entry.id   AF-A0A2V7KPA8-F1
#
_cell.length_a   1.000
_cell.length_b   1.000
_cell.length_c   1.000
_cell.angle_alpha   90.00
_cell.angle_beta   90.00
_cell.angle_gamma   90.00
#
_symmetry.space_group_name_H-M   'P 1'
#
loop_
_entity.id
_entity.type
_entity.pdbx_description
1 polymer ?
#
loop_
_entity_poly.entity_id
_entity_poly.type
_entity_poly.pdbx_seq_one_letter_code
_entity_poly.pdbx_strand_id
1 'polypeptide(L)'
;MLSPPSVPPAPGAAVGRSVPRREGADKVTGRARYTDDITVPGAWYGRTIRSTIARGAIRSSTLDPAFDWSRVVVVTADDIPGDNVVQLIRDDQPVLVPKGGEI
;
A
#
# COMPACT_ATOMS: atom_id res chain seq x y z
N MET A 1 -30.63 35.91 7.67
CA MET A 1 -30.68 34.55 8.24
C MET A 1 -30.13 34.63 9.65
N LEU A 2 -30.93 34.29 10.67
CA LEU A 2 -30.50 34.25 12.07
C LEU A 2 -29.61 33.01 12.26
N SER A 3 -28.40 33.20 12.79
CA SER A 3 -27.55 32.08 13.20
C SER A 3 -28.24 31.26 14.29
N PRO A 4 -28.15 29.93 14.28
CA PRO A 4 -28.73 29.12 15.33
C PRO A 4 -28.09 29.49 16.69
N PRO A 5 -28.85 29.40 17.81
CA PRO A 5 -28.32 29.68 19.14
C PRO A 5 -27.20 28.69 19.48
N SER A 6 -26.11 29.21 20.05
CA SER A 6 -25.01 28.38 20.53
C SER A 6 -25.43 27.63 21.78
N VAL A 7 -25.65 26.32 21.66
CA VAL A 7 -25.88 25.44 22.82
C VAL A 7 -24.52 25.21 23.50
N PRO A 8 -24.37 25.49 24.81
CA PRO A 8 -23.14 25.19 25.52
C PRO A 8 -22.89 23.67 25.52
N PRO A 9 -21.63 23.23 25.35
CA PRO A 9 -21.31 21.81 25.29
C PRO A 9 -21.72 21.10 26.59
N ALA A 10 -22.37 19.93 26.46
CA ALA A 10 -22.74 19.11 27.61
C ALA A 10 -21.49 18.73 28.44
N PRO A 11 -21.62 18.48 29.76
CA PRO A 11 -20.52 17.96 30.56
C PRO A 11 -19.95 16.66 29.95
N GLY A 12 -18.65 16.63 29.67
CA GLY A 12 -18.01 15.51 28.97
C GLY A 12 -18.04 15.59 27.44
N ALA A 13 -18.63 16.62 26.84
CA ALA A 13 -18.60 16.83 25.40
C ALA A 13 -17.18 17.17 24.93
N ALA A 14 -16.68 16.36 23.98
CA ALA A 14 -15.36 16.53 23.36
C ALA A 14 -15.42 17.31 22.03
N VAL A 15 -16.61 17.44 21.42
CA VAL A 15 -16.81 18.16 20.16
C VAL A 15 -16.50 19.64 20.35
N GLY A 16 -15.69 20.20 19.44
CA GLY A 16 -15.26 21.60 19.49
C GLY A 16 -14.14 21.91 20.50
N ARG A 17 -13.58 20.91 21.18
CA ARG A 17 -12.48 21.07 22.14
C ARG A 17 -11.18 20.46 21.60
N SER A 18 -10.05 21.08 21.93
CA SER A 18 -8.72 20.52 21.67
C SER A 18 -8.41 19.42 22.69
N VAL A 19 -8.94 18.22 22.46
CA VAL A 19 -8.68 17.04 23.28
C VAL A 19 -7.43 16.29 22.78
N PRO A 20 -6.61 15.70 23.66
CA PRO A 20 -5.49 14.87 23.24
C PRO A 20 -5.95 13.71 22.35
N ARG A 21 -5.21 13.43 21.28
CA ARG A 21 -5.48 12.27 20.43
C ARG A 21 -5.21 10.99 21.20
N ARG A 22 -6.12 10.02 21.11
CA ARG A 22 -6.04 8.73 21.81
C ARG A 22 -4.71 8.04 21.56
N GLU A 23 -4.26 8.03 20.32
CA GLU A 23 -3.03 7.39 19.87
C GLU A 23 -1.81 8.32 19.87
N GLY A 24 -1.99 9.59 20.26
CA GLY A 24 -0.98 10.64 20.14
C GLY A 24 0.28 10.32 20.94
N ALA A 25 0.12 9.87 22.19
CA ALA A 25 1.25 9.57 23.07
C ALA A 25 2.15 8.46 22.49
N ASP A 26 1.59 7.41 21.91
CA ASP A 26 2.36 6.30 21.35
C ASP A 26 3.07 6.69 20.05
N LYS A 27 2.43 7.51 19.22
CA LYS A 27 3.04 8.05 17.99
C LYS A 27 4.25 8.95 18.27
N VAL A 28 4.19 9.79 19.31
CA VAL A 28 5.29 10.74 19.62
C VAL A 28 6.40 10.13 20.49
N THR A 29 6.21 8.92 21.00
CA THR A 29 7.20 8.22 21.83
C THR A 29 7.81 6.99 21.15
N GLY A 30 7.45 6.72 19.89
CA GLY A 30 7.92 5.55 19.16
C GLY A 30 7.34 4.22 19.65
N ARG A 31 6.26 4.24 20.43
CA ARG A 31 5.56 3.01 20.89
C ARG A 31 4.55 2.50 19.87
N ALA A 32 4.03 3.37 19.02
CA ALA A 32 3.16 2.97 17.92
C ALA A 32 3.96 2.10 16.93
N ARG A 33 3.47 0.90 16.63
CA ARG A 33 4.07 0.00 15.64
C ARG A 33 3.37 0.16 14.29
N TYR A 34 4.16 0.28 13.23
CA TYR A 34 3.74 0.26 11.84
C TYR A 34 4.10 -1.08 11.19
N THR A 35 3.65 -1.30 9.95
CA THR A 35 3.87 -2.57 9.24
C THR A 35 5.33 -3.00 9.22
N ASP A 36 6.25 -2.04 9.02
CA ASP A 36 7.69 -2.32 8.93
C ASP A 36 8.34 -2.63 10.30
N ASP A 37 7.66 -2.31 11.41
CA ASP A 37 8.13 -2.66 12.77
C ASP A 37 7.74 -4.09 13.16
N ILE A 38 6.91 -4.76 12.36
CA ILE A 38 6.39 -6.10 12.65
C ILE A 38 7.31 -7.13 12.02
N THR A 39 8.02 -7.89 12.85
CA THR A 39 8.81 -9.05 12.40
C THR A 39 7.94 -10.29 12.32
N VAL A 40 7.88 -10.90 11.14
CA VAL A 40 7.22 -12.19 10.90
C VAL A 40 8.30 -13.26 10.66
N PRO A 41 8.46 -14.25 11.55
CA PRO A 41 9.47 -15.30 11.38
C PRO A 41 9.31 -16.03 10.05
N GLY A 42 10.39 -16.15 9.28
CA GLY A 42 10.40 -16.82 7.98
C GLY A 42 9.80 -16.01 6.82
N ALA A 43 9.40 -14.74 7.05
CA ALA A 43 8.94 -13.88 5.97
C ALA A 43 10.05 -13.55 4.97
N TRP A 44 9.64 -13.38 3.72
CA TRP A 44 10.53 -13.01 2.61
C TRP A 44 10.65 -11.48 2.51
N TYR A 45 11.83 -11.02 2.10
CA TYR A 45 12.02 -9.63 1.67
C TYR A 45 11.63 -9.50 0.20
N GLY A 46 10.67 -8.61 -0.10
CA GLY A 46 10.18 -8.38 -1.45
C GLY A 46 10.66 -7.04 -2.03
N ARG A 47 10.80 -6.98 -3.36
CA ARG A 47 11.02 -5.74 -4.11
C ARG A 47 10.27 -5.79 -5.44
N THR A 48 9.63 -4.69 -5.81
CA THR A 48 9.00 -4.52 -7.12
C THR A 48 10.00 -4.04 -8.16
N ILE A 49 9.99 -4.62 -9.35
CA ILE A 49 10.65 -4.06 -10.53
C ILE A 49 9.64 -3.14 -11.23
N ARG A 50 10.01 -1.87 -11.44
CA ARG A 50 9.10 -0.84 -12.00
C ARG A 50 9.61 -0.35 -13.35
N SER A 51 8.68 0.08 -14.19
CA SER A 51 9.00 0.71 -15.47
C SER A 51 9.92 1.91 -15.30
N THR A 52 10.87 2.07 -16.21
CA THR A 52 11.73 3.26 -16.33
C THR A 52 11.17 4.28 -17.32
N ILE A 53 10.05 3.98 -17.98
CA ILE A 53 9.37 4.83 -18.95
C ILE A 53 7.93 5.10 -18.52
N ALA A 54 7.37 6.23 -18.96
CA ALA A 54 6.02 6.65 -18.59
C ALA A 54 4.91 5.83 -19.26
N ARG A 55 5.15 5.31 -20.46
CA ARG A 55 4.19 4.48 -21.21
C ARG A 55 4.89 3.53 -22.17
N GLY A 56 4.43 2.29 -22.24
CA GLY A 56 4.95 1.31 -23.20
C GLY A 56 4.27 -0.05 -23.11
N ALA A 57 4.72 -1.02 -23.89
CA ALA A 57 4.24 -2.39 -23.82
C ALA A 57 5.36 -3.34 -23.40
N ILE A 58 5.09 -4.25 -22.48
CA ILE A 58 6.06 -5.28 -22.07
C ILE A 58 6.11 -6.35 -23.14
N ARG A 59 7.12 -6.31 -24.02
CA ARG A 59 7.29 -7.35 -25.05
C ARG A 59 7.82 -8.66 -24.47
N SER A 60 8.80 -8.56 -23.58
CA SER A 60 9.46 -9.70 -22.95
C SER A 60 10.15 -9.29 -21.66
N SER A 61 10.34 -10.25 -20.76
CA SER A 61 11.23 -10.16 -19.61
C SER A 61 12.24 -11.30 -19.70
N THR A 62 13.52 -10.98 -19.54
CA THR A 62 14.62 -11.96 -19.59
C THR A 62 15.40 -11.87 -18.30
N LEU A 63 15.61 -13.02 -17.67
CA LEU A 63 16.44 -13.13 -16.48
C LEU A 63 17.92 -13.16 -16.89
N ASP A 64 18.75 -12.41 -16.17
CA ASP A 64 20.19 -12.36 -16.44
C ASP A 64 20.81 -13.75 -16.19
N PRO A 65 21.41 -14.41 -17.21
CA PRO A 65 21.99 -15.73 -17.05
C PRO A 65 23.21 -15.75 -16.12
N ALA A 66 23.83 -14.60 -15.83
CA ALA A 66 24.96 -14.52 -14.91
C ALA A 66 24.55 -14.51 -13.43
N PHE A 67 23.27 -14.30 -13.13
CA PHE A 67 22.75 -14.27 -11.76
C PHE A 67 22.28 -15.64 -11.30
N ASP A 68 22.60 -16.00 -10.05
CA ASP A 68 22.12 -17.23 -9.42
C ASP A 68 20.66 -17.06 -8.93
N TRP A 69 19.72 -17.41 -9.81
CA TRP A 69 18.28 -17.31 -9.57
C TRP A 69 17.76 -18.33 -8.54
N SER A 70 18.55 -19.30 -8.09
CA SER A 70 18.11 -20.22 -7.02
C SER A 70 17.98 -19.52 -5.66
N ARG A 71 18.58 -18.33 -5.53
CA ARG A 71 18.62 -17.53 -4.28
C ARG A 71 17.40 -16.65 -4.05
N VAL A 72 16.58 -16.44 -5.07
CA VAL A 72 15.42 -15.55 -5.03
C VAL A 72 14.25 -16.19 -5.77
N VAL A 73 13.03 -15.81 -5.40
CA VAL A 73 11.83 -16.20 -6.16
C VAL A 73 11.38 -15.00 -6.98
N VAL A 74 11.15 -15.22 -8.28
CA VAL A 74 10.57 -14.23 -9.18
C VAL A 74 9.09 -14.50 -9.29
N VAL A 75 8.29 -13.46 -9.07
CA VAL A 75 6.83 -13.50 -9.22
C VAL A 75 6.45 -12.55 -10.35
N THR A 76 5.60 -13.04 -11.24
CA THR A 76 5.11 -12.35 -12.44
C THR A 76 3.59 -12.32 -12.47
N ALA A 77 3.02 -11.67 -13.48
CA ALA A 77 1.57 -11.69 -13.69
C ALA A 77 1.02 -13.11 -13.90
N ASP A 78 1.82 -14.03 -14.44
CA ASP A 78 1.44 -15.43 -14.70
C ASP A 78 1.24 -16.22 -13.40
N ASP A 79 1.77 -15.73 -12.28
CA ASP A 79 1.70 -16.37 -10.96
C ASP A 79 0.50 -15.91 -10.12
N ILE A 80 -0.30 -14.94 -10.61
CA ILE A 80 -1.47 -14.44 -9.89
C ILE A 80 -2.63 -15.41 -10.08
N PRO A 81 -3.15 -16.02 -9.00
CA PRO A 81 -4.36 -16.82 -9.11
C PRO A 81 -5.58 -15.91 -9.31
N GLY A 82 -6.29 -16.09 -10.42
CA GLY A 82 -7.51 -15.33 -10.74
C GLY A 82 -7.24 -14.04 -11.52
N ASP A 83 -8.11 -13.05 -11.34
CA ASP A 83 -8.08 -11.82 -12.12
C ASP A 83 -6.94 -10.90 -11.65
N ASN A 84 -6.04 -10.56 -12.56
CA ASN A 84 -4.92 -9.66 -12.32
C ASN A 84 -5.34 -8.20 -12.40
N VAL A 85 -6.11 -7.75 -11.40
CA VAL A 85 -6.61 -6.37 -11.33
C VAL A 85 -6.75 -5.90 -9.89
N VAL A 86 -6.49 -4.61 -9.67
CA VAL A 86 -6.77 -3.92 -8.41
C VAL A 86 -8.25 -3.54 -8.39
N GLN A 87 -9.06 -4.34 -7.68
CA GLN A 87 -10.49 -4.11 -7.51
C GLN A 87 -10.73 -2.90 -6.58
N LEU A 88 -11.21 -1.79 -7.15
CA LEU A 88 -11.60 -0.60 -6.39
C LEU A 88 -12.89 0.03 -6.92
N ILE A 89 -12.79 0.91 -7.93
CA ILE A 89 -13.94 1.54 -8.60
C ILE A 89 -14.10 0.97 -10.01
N ARG A 90 -12.98 0.75 -10.71
CA ARG A 90 -12.91 0.21 -12.07
C ARG A 90 -11.78 -0.80 -12.17
N ASP A 91 -11.92 -1.67 -13.16
CA ASP A 91 -10.98 -2.74 -13.46
C ASP A 91 -9.94 -2.27 -14.49
N ASP A 92 -9.22 -1.19 -14.17
CA ASP A 92 -8.28 -0.51 -15.08
C ASP A 92 -6.80 -0.55 -14.64
N GLN A 93 -6.53 -1.13 -13.47
CA GLN A 93 -5.18 -1.18 -12.89
C GLN A 93 -4.74 -2.63 -12.67
N PRO A 94 -3.77 -3.15 -13.45
CA PRO A 94 -3.23 -4.48 -13.18
C PRO A 94 -2.43 -4.49 -11.87
N VAL A 95 -2.38 -5.64 -11.19
CA VAL A 95 -1.50 -5.82 -10.02
C VAL A 95 -0.03 -5.92 -10.49
N LEU A 96 0.23 -6.76 -11.48
CA LEU A 96 1.50 -6.86 -12.20
C LEU A 96 1.23 -6.81 -13.70
N VAL A 97 1.95 -5.99 -14.47
CA VAL A 97 1.72 -5.90 -15.92
C VAL A 97 2.12 -7.22 -16.61
N PRO A 98 1.23 -7.89 -17.37
CA PRO A 98 1.55 -9.14 -18.04
C PRO A 98 2.44 -8.92 -19.27
N LYS A 99 3.02 -10.01 -19.81
CA LYS A 99 3.65 -9.97 -21.13
C LYS A 99 2.60 -9.58 -22.17
N GLY A 100 2.94 -8.64 -23.05
CA GLY A 100 2.03 -7.98 -23.99
C GLY A 100 1.19 -6.85 -23.37
N GLY A 101 1.21 -6.70 -22.04
CA GLY A 101 0.47 -5.66 -21.32
C GLY A 101 1.07 -4.27 -21.46
N GLU A 102 0.24 -3.26 -21.26
CA GLU A 102 0.62 -1.85 -21.28
C GLU A 102 1.04 -1.38 -19.88
N ILE A 103 2.07 -0.53 -19.86
CA ILE A 103 2.52 0.29 -18.72
C ILE A 103 1.95 1.69 -18.91
#